data_AF-A0A6N9BQQ7-F1
#
_entry.id   AF-A0A6N9BQQ7-F1
#
_cell.length_a   1.000
_cell.length_b   1.000
_cell.length_c   1.000
_cell.angle_alpha   90.00
_cell.angle_beta   90.00
_cell.angle_gamma   90.00
#
_symmetry.space_group_name_H-M   'P 1'
#
loop_
_entity.id
_entity.type
_entity.pdbx_description
1 polymer ?
#
loop_
_entity_poly.entity_id
_entity_poly.type
_entity_poly.pdbx_seq_one_letter_code
_entity_poly.pdbx_strand_id
1 'polypeptide(L)'
;MSTDRNRPGFLARSKLEPGAAVADRVERRLEAEGIEALRAVRLTLVHAPAGYGKTTTLGQWFRRLRDAGSRVAWLSLDEFDATVDQFAGNLLEACAEAGFFGRRQWIEAEDPDSSRRLLLATLSACEGEHVLIFDDLHRAESPDVVRCLNLLVEDLPRGFRIVLGTRALPAELVTADLRLHDRLFEVSDSELRFSADDVEAYFGARLGTRDRHTVIERLLERTEGWPAALQMVRRRLDDGDDLEATLQDLSGRSADLARYFLEQVFGGLDEDQQQFLLRTSILERVNGDLGSCLYGKSRGWPVLEELERRDLFVHAVDDAREWLRYHGLFREFLLERLRRDGADLGDLHARAASWLQKHEHLLPALQHAQRSGKPELVATILESVGGWLFAVQGNQGLVERALASLDERVMRRFPRVRLASIFLGARRGHLDQALAEMEALREDAPAADAELHAEMEIMSGLLARYGDEIDERQLRMLEGLSQELPVHHHAMHAVRCNLLCAFYVSTGRYDACFPSGDQAIAHFRAFGSVFGEVFIYFHQGYACVQQARLRDAEALFLAGYDTALERFGATSDLAAIGGVFLALVHHERNQAARAQKFLDASLEHVERFDGWLEVYAA
;
A
#
# COMPACT_ATOMS: atom_id res chain seq x y z
N MET A 1 52.04 -46.67 -23.87
CA MET A 1 52.03 -45.20 -23.76
C MET A 1 50.59 -44.77 -23.84
N SER A 2 49.94 -44.64 -22.68
CA SER A 2 48.52 -44.29 -22.53
C SER A 2 48.45 -43.29 -21.40
N THR A 3 48.27 -42.01 -21.73
CA THR A 3 47.94 -40.92 -20.81
C THR A 3 47.07 -39.93 -21.59
N ASP A 4 45.82 -40.33 -21.81
CA ASP A 4 44.72 -39.49 -22.27
C ASP A 4 43.54 -39.66 -21.30
N ARG A 5 43.76 -39.27 -20.03
CA ARG A 5 42.72 -39.28 -18.98
C ARG A 5 42.76 -37.97 -18.21
N ASN A 6 41.56 -37.39 -18.05
CA ASN A 6 41.17 -36.15 -17.38
C ASN A 6 41.38 -34.82 -18.13
N ARG A 7 40.56 -34.61 -19.16
CA ARG A 7 39.99 -33.30 -19.46
C ARG A 7 38.77 -33.07 -18.56
N PRO A 8 38.69 -32.01 -17.74
CA PRO A 8 37.40 -31.49 -17.32
C PRO A 8 36.72 -30.84 -18.53
N GLY A 9 35.39 -30.99 -18.62
CA GLY A 9 34.58 -30.72 -19.80
C GLY A 9 34.70 -29.30 -20.35
N PHE A 10 34.43 -29.17 -21.65
CA PHE A 10 34.16 -27.89 -22.31
C PHE A 10 33.16 -27.09 -21.46
N LEU A 11 33.60 -26.00 -20.85
CA LEU A 11 32.66 -25.03 -20.31
C LEU A 11 31.83 -24.49 -21.47
N ALA A 12 30.51 -24.55 -21.35
CA ALA A 12 29.67 -23.93 -22.34
C ALA A 12 29.93 -22.41 -22.29
N ARG A 13 30.30 -21.83 -23.43
CA ARG A 13 30.53 -20.37 -23.57
C ARG A 13 29.35 -19.54 -23.04
N SER A 14 28.15 -20.12 -23.01
CA SER A 14 26.96 -19.55 -22.39
C SER A 14 27.06 -19.27 -20.89
N LYS A 15 28.01 -19.86 -20.15
CA LYS A 15 28.28 -19.51 -18.74
C LYS A 15 29.15 -18.26 -18.57
N LEU A 16 29.89 -17.88 -19.62
CA LEU A 16 30.93 -16.84 -19.55
C LEU A 16 30.52 -15.49 -20.15
N GLU A 17 29.31 -15.41 -20.69
CA GLU A 17 28.75 -14.19 -21.27
C GLU A 17 27.26 -14.11 -20.89
N PRO A 18 26.69 -12.91 -20.71
CA PRO A 18 25.26 -12.75 -20.51
C PRO A 18 24.47 -13.29 -21.73
N GLY A 19 23.33 -13.92 -21.49
CA GLY A 19 22.51 -14.51 -22.56
C GLY A 19 22.12 -13.50 -23.65
N ALA A 20 22.14 -13.93 -24.92
CA ALA A 20 21.95 -13.07 -26.11
C ALA A 20 20.66 -12.21 -26.11
N ALA A 21 19.62 -12.63 -25.38
CA ALA A 21 18.35 -11.91 -25.24
C ALA A 21 18.41 -10.62 -24.39
N VAL A 22 19.55 -10.33 -23.76
CA VAL A 22 19.77 -9.09 -22.99
C VAL A 22 20.08 -7.90 -23.91
N ALA A 23 20.38 -8.14 -25.19
CA ALA A 23 20.92 -7.12 -26.09
C ALA A 23 19.95 -5.98 -26.47
N ASP A 24 18.66 -6.27 -26.63
CA ASP A 24 17.62 -5.38 -27.22
C ASP A 24 16.63 -4.79 -26.20
N ARG A 25 17.02 -4.67 -24.93
CA ARG A 25 16.12 -4.18 -23.86
C ARG A 25 16.38 -2.70 -23.55
N VAL A 26 15.30 -1.98 -23.27
CA VAL A 26 15.28 -0.53 -23.01
C VAL A 26 16.22 -0.16 -21.88
N GLU A 27 16.99 0.92 -22.08
CA GLU A 27 17.89 1.46 -21.07
C GLU A 27 17.11 2.08 -19.92
N ARG A 28 17.40 1.65 -18.70
CA ARG A 28 16.78 2.09 -17.44
C ARG A 28 17.64 3.10 -16.70
N ARG A 29 17.00 3.93 -15.86
CA ARG A 29 17.68 4.88 -14.97
C ARG A 29 18.78 4.24 -14.10
N LEU A 30 18.49 3.06 -13.53
CA LEU A 30 19.40 2.31 -12.66
C LEU A 30 20.75 1.97 -13.33
N GLU A 31 20.82 2.01 -14.66
CA GLU A 31 22.02 1.62 -15.38
C GLU A 31 23.15 2.66 -15.31
N ALA A 32 22.83 3.96 -15.26
CA ALA A 32 23.84 5.01 -15.18
C ALA A 32 24.33 5.16 -13.73
N GLU A 33 23.39 5.33 -12.80
CA GLU A 33 23.66 5.48 -11.36
C GLU A 33 24.37 4.24 -10.79
N GLY A 34 23.95 3.04 -11.21
CA GLY A 34 24.50 1.77 -10.70
C GLY A 34 25.95 1.51 -11.08
N ILE A 35 26.41 1.94 -12.26
CA ILE A 35 27.80 1.74 -12.70
C ILE A 35 28.77 2.61 -11.89
N GLU A 36 28.39 3.84 -11.61
CA GLU A 36 29.20 4.74 -10.77
C GLU A 36 29.31 4.20 -9.35
N ALA A 37 28.18 3.78 -8.76
CA ALA A 37 28.15 3.18 -7.44
C ALA A 37 28.99 1.88 -7.36
N LEU A 38 28.83 0.98 -8.33
CA LEU A 38 29.58 -0.28 -8.43
C LEU A 38 31.09 -0.06 -8.48
N ARG A 39 31.57 1.01 -9.12
CA ARG A 39 33.00 1.35 -9.17
C ARG A 39 33.52 1.83 -7.82
N ALA A 40 32.68 2.46 -7.00
CA ALA A 40 33.05 3.01 -5.71
C ALA A 40 33.11 1.97 -4.58
N VAL A 41 32.27 0.94 -4.62
CA VAL A 41 32.12 -0.04 -3.51
C VAL A 41 32.91 -1.33 -3.73
N ARG A 42 33.07 -2.17 -2.71
CA ARG A 42 33.75 -3.47 -2.85
C ARG A 42 32.82 -4.53 -3.43
N LEU A 43 31.61 -4.58 -2.90
CA LEU A 43 30.59 -5.57 -3.22
C LEU A 43 29.33 -4.84 -3.69
N THR A 44 28.77 -5.31 -4.80
CA THR A 44 27.45 -4.91 -5.27
C THR A 44 26.53 -6.13 -5.21
N LEU A 45 25.40 -6.01 -4.50
CA LEU A 45 24.38 -7.05 -4.41
C LEU A 45 23.18 -6.66 -5.26
N VAL A 46 22.79 -7.53 -6.18
CA VAL A 46 21.56 -7.40 -6.96
C VAL A 46 20.66 -8.58 -6.59
N HIS A 47 19.72 -8.35 -5.68
CA HIS A 47 18.83 -9.38 -5.16
C HIS A 47 17.37 -8.99 -5.35
N ALA A 48 16.55 -9.93 -5.82
CA ALA A 48 15.14 -9.73 -6.09
C ALA A 48 14.50 -11.06 -6.50
N PRO A 49 13.18 -11.20 -6.45
CA PRO A 49 12.49 -12.37 -6.99
C PRO A 49 12.79 -12.60 -8.49
N ALA A 50 12.40 -13.76 -9.01
CA ALA A 50 12.41 -13.99 -10.46
C ALA A 50 11.57 -12.91 -11.18
N GLY A 51 11.97 -12.56 -12.40
CA GLY A 51 11.21 -11.63 -13.25
C GLY A 51 11.45 -10.14 -12.99
N TYR A 52 12.28 -9.75 -12.01
CA TYR A 52 12.67 -8.35 -11.76
C TYR A 52 13.80 -7.82 -12.66
N GLY A 53 14.28 -8.62 -13.61
CA GLY A 53 15.27 -8.16 -14.60
C GLY A 53 16.72 -8.08 -14.07
N LYS A 54 17.06 -8.83 -13.02
CA LYS A 54 18.44 -8.92 -12.47
C LYS A 54 19.49 -9.21 -13.55
N THR A 55 19.37 -10.35 -14.25
CA THR A 55 20.26 -10.74 -15.35
C THR A 55 20.31 -9.71 -16.48
N THR A 56 19.19 -9.02 -16.75
CA THR A 56 19.16 -7.93 -17.74
C THR A 56 20.02 -6.76 -17.28
N THR A 57 19.85 -6.32 -16.03
CA THR A 57 20.61 -5.23 -15.41
C THR A 57 22.10 -5.55 -15.37
N LEU A 58 22.45 -6.75 -14.88
CA LEU A 58 23.83 -7.23 -14.83
C LEU A 58 24.45 -7.28 -16.23
N GLY A 59 23.74 -7.78 -17.23
CA GLY A 59 24.25 -7.85 -18.61
C GLY A 59 24.39 -6.48 -19.27
N GLN A 60 23.58 -5.49 -18.90
CA GLN A 60 23.77 -4.09 -19.31
C GLN A 60 25.01 -3.48 -18.67
N TRP A 61 25.23 -3.68 -17.37
CA TRP A 61 26.45 -3.25 -16.69
C TRP A 61 27.69 -3.92 -17.28
N PHE A 62 27.64 -5.23 -17.55
CA PHE A 62 28.71 -5.98 -18.21
C PHE A 62 29.14 -5.33 -19.53
N ARG A 63 28.17 -5.03 -20.41
CA ARG A 63 28.43 -4.40 -21.71
C ARG A 63 29.05 -3.01 -21.54
N ARG A 64 28.42 -2.13 -20.76
CA ARG A 64 28.93 -0.75 -20.57
C ARG A 64 30.32 -0.70 -19.95
N LEU A 65 30.60 -1.57 -18.98
CA LEU A 65 31.93 -1.66 -18.38
C LEU A 65 32.97 -2.12 -19.40
N ARG A 66 32.63 -3.11 -20.26
CA ARG A 66 33.52 -3.55 -21.34
C ARG A 66 33.72 -2.49 -22.42
N ASP A 67 32.67 -1.78 -22.80
CA ASP A 67 32.74 -0.68 -23.79
C ASP A 67 33.58 0.49 -23.26
N ALA A 68 33.58 0.69 -21.93
CA ALA A 68 34.47 1.63 -21.24
C ALA A 68 35.91 1.11 -21.05
N GLY A 69 36.23 -0.10 -21.53
CA GLY A 69 37.57 -0.70 -21.48
C GLY A 69 37.90 -1.44 -20.19
N SER A 70 36.95 -1.63 -19.26
CA SER A 70 37.18 -2.41 -18.04
C SER A 70 37.28 -3.92 -18.34
N ARG A 71 38.11 -4.63 -17.56
CA ARG A 71 38.16 -6.11 -17.61
C ARG A 71 37.05 -6.66 -16.74
N VAL A 72 36.09 -7.34 -17.36
CA VAL A 72 34.90 -7.87 -16.68
C VAL A 72 34.76 -9.35 -16.95
N ALA A 73 34.84 -10.17 -15.90
CA ALA A 73 34.55 -11.59 -15.96
C ALA A 73 33.10 -11.83 -15.57
N TRP A 74 32.39 -12.61 -16.38
CA TRP A 74 31.01 -13.02 -16.14
C TRP A 74 30.97 -14.52 -15.86
N LEU A 75 30.24 -14.92 -14.82
CA LEU A 75 29.97 -16.32 -14.52
C LEU A 75 28.49 -16.51 -14.17
N SER A 76 27.73 -17.17 -15.05
CA SER A 76 26.39 -17.67 -14.73
C SER A 76 26.50 -19.01 -13.99
N LEU A 77 25.97 -19.04 -12.78
CA LEU A 77 26.04 -20.17 -11.86
C LEU A 77 24.87 -21.15 -12.08
N ASP A 78 25.14 -22.44 -11.95
CA ASP A 78 24.16 -23.52 -11.95
C ASP A 78 24.42 -24.54 -10.83
N GLU A 79 23.62 -25.61 -10.77
CA GLU A 79 23.71 -26.59 -9.67
C GLU A 79 25.06 -27.33 -9.61
N PHE A 80 25.81 -27.36 -10.72
CA PHE A 80 27.11 -28.01 -10.77
C PHE A 80 28.21 -27.16 -10.12
N ASP A 81 27.99 -25.85 -9.95
CA ASP A 81 28.94 -24.94 -9.32
C ASP A 81 28.88 -24.96 -7.78
N ALA A 82 28.08 -25.85 -7.19
CA ALA A 82 27.87 -25.92 -5.73
C ALA A 82 29.09 -26.45 -4.94
N THR A 83 30.18 -26.82 -5.60
CA THR A 83 31.46 -27.22 -4.99
C THR A 83 32.54 -26.17 -5.24
N VAL A 84 33.48 -26.02 -4.29
CA VAL A 84 34.56 -25.02 -4.42
C VAL A 84 35.41 -25.26 -5.66
N ASP A 85 35.75 -26.50 -5.97
CA ASP A 85 36.60 -26.81 -7.12
C ASP A 85 35.95 -26.49 -8.46
N GLN A 86 34.66 -26.79 -8.60
CA GLN A 86 33.94 -26.48 -9.82
C GLN A 86 33.74 -24.96 -9.97
N PHE A 87 33.35 -24.30 -8.87
CA PHE A 87 33.25 -22.84 -8.82
C PHE A 87 34.59 -22.16 -9.16
N ALA A 88 35.69 -22.58 -8.53
CA ALA A 88 37.01 -22.01 -8.73
C ALA A 88 37.53 -22.21 -10.15
N GLY A 89 37.37 -23.43 -10.71
CA GLY A 89 37.73 -23.72 -12.08
C GLY A 89 36.99 -22.83 -13.08
N ASN A 90 35.67 -22.70 -12.92
CA ASN A 90 34.82 -21.92 -13.82
C ASN A 90 35.07 -20.42 -13.70
N LEU A 91 35.32 -19.93 -12.47
CA LEU A 91 35.70 -18.55 -12.24
C LEU A 91 37.04 -18.19 -12.88
N LEU A 92 38.04 -19.07 -12.77
CA LEU A 92 39.34 -18.83 -13.41
C LEU A 92 39.24 -18.85 -14.94
N GLU A 93 38.39 -19.70 -15.50
CA GLU A 93 38.11 -19.69 -16.94
C GLU A 93 37.44 -18.39 -17.38
N ALA A 94 36.45 -17.90 -16.63
CA ALA A 94 35.82 -16.60 -16.85
C ALA A 94 36.84 -15.44 -16.80
N CYS A 95 37.73 -15.45 -15.80
CA CYS A 95 38.78 -14.45 -15.65
C CYS A 95 39.80 -14.48 -16.80
N ALA A 96 40.15 -15.68 -17.28
CA ALA A 96 41.08 -15.85 -18.40
C ALA A 96 40.46 -15.32 -19.71
N GLU A 97 39.18 -15.60 -19.97
CA GLU A 97 38.46 -15.09 -21.14
C GLU A 97 38.29 -13.56 -21.09
N ALA A 98 38.10 -13.00 -19.89
CA ALA A 98 38.04 -11.56 -19.66
C ALA A 98 39.40 -10.85 -19.74
N GLY A 99 40.50 -11.59 -19.93
CA GLY A 99 41.85 -11.05 -20.08
C GLY A 99 42.48 -10.58 -18.77
N PHE A 100 42.07 -11.13 -17.62
CA PHE A 100 42.70 -10.81 -16.33
C PHE A 100 44.14 -11.35 -16.31
N PHE A 101 44.32 -12.54 -16.88
CA PHE A 101 45.58 -13.25 -17.06
C PHE A 101 45.47 -14.21 -18.26
N GLY A 102 46.59 -14.74 -18.75
CA GLY A 102 46.57 -15.76 -19.80
C GLY A 102 45.99 -17.10 -19.33
N ARG A 103 45.60 -17.99 -20.24
CA ARG A 103 44.98 -19.28 -19.87
C ARG A 103 45.83 -20.05 -18.86
N ARG A 104 45.22 -20.41 -17.72
CA ARG A 104 45.79 -21.26 -16.68
C ARG A 104 44.91 -22.49 -16.50
N GLN A 105 45.51 -23.64 -16.31
CA GLN A 105 44.78 -24.87 -15.98
C GLN A 105 44.48 -24.86 -14.47
N TRP A 106 43.22 -25.04 -14.09
CA TRP A 106 42.87 -25.29 -12.70
C TRP A 106 43.39 -26.66 -12.28
N ILE A 107 43.99 -26.71 -11.10
CA ILE A 107 44.44 -27.94 -10.47
C ILE A 107 43.57 -28.09 -9.23
N GLU A 108 42.67 -29.08 -9.27
CA GLU A 108 41.85 -29.47 -8.13
C GLU A 108 42.75 -29.77 -6.92
N ALA A 109 42.43 -29.17 -5.78
CA ALA A 109 43.18 -29.42 -4.56
C ALA A 109 42.61 -30.64 -3.81
N GLU A 110 43.32 -31.11 -2.80
CA GLU A 110 42.89 -32.27 -2.01
C GLU A 110 41.67 -31.96 -1.12
N ASP A 111 41.42 -30.68 -0.82
CA ASP A 111 40.36 -30.23 0.07
C ASP A 111 39.85 -28.80 -0.29
N PRO A 112 38.62 -28.44 0.13
CA PRO A 112 38.01 -27.14 -0.18
C PRO A 112 38.74 -25.90 0.36
N ASP A 113 39.48 -26.00 1.47
CA ASP A 113 40.27 -24.86 2.00
C ASP A 113 41.47 -24.59 1.10
N SER A 114 42.15 -25.64 0.65
CA SER A 114 43.26 -25.54 -0.29
C SER A 114 42.80 -24.94 -1.62
N SER A 115 41.64 -25.36 -2.14
CA SER A 115 41.04 -24.78 -3.36
C SER A 115 40.71 -23.29 -3.20
N ARG A 116 40.10 -22.88 -2.07
CA ARG A 116 39.85 -21.46 -1.77
C ARG A 116 41.14 -20.63 -1.76
N ARG A 117 42.18 -21.11 -1.08
CA ARG A 117 43.47 -20.41 -0.98
C ARG A 117 44.16 -20.30 -2.33
N LEU A 118 44.13 -21.36 -3.14
CA LEU A 118 44.73 -21.36 -4.48
C LEU A 118 44.01 -20.37 -5.41
N LEU A 119 42.67 -20.34 -5.36
CA LEU A 119 41.87 -19.38 -6.11
C LEU A 119 42.21 -17.94 -5.71
N LEU A 120 42.19 -17.64 -4.41
CA LEU A 120 42.52 -16.32 -3.88
C LEU A 120 43.94 -15.90 -4.28
N ALA A 121 44.94 -16.77 -4.08
CA ALA A 121 46.32 -16.49 -4.46
C ALA A 121 46.47 -16.21 -5.97
N THR A 122 45.71 -16.92 -6.80
CA THR A 122 45.72 -16.74 -8.26
C THR A 122 45.15 -15.39 -8.66
N LEU A 123 44.00 -15.01 -8.11
CA LEU A 123 43.35 -13.74 -8.41
C LEU A 123 44.10 -12.54 -7.81
N SER A 124 44.66 -12.68 -6.60
CA SER A 124 45.44 -11.63 -5.94
C SER A 124 46.74 -11.27 -6.65
N ALA A 125 47.24 -12.14 -7.53
CA ALA A 125 48.40 -11.85 -8.39
C ALA A 125 48.05 -10.96 -9.60
N CYS A 126 46.78 -10.62 -9.81
CA CYS A 126 46.34 -9.81 -10.94
C CYS A 126 46.47 -8.32 -10.62
N GLU A 127 47.14 -7.57 -11.50
CA GLU A 127 47.23 -6.11 -11.41
C GLU A 127 46.13 -5.44 -12.23
N GLY A 128 45.71 -4.24 -11.81
CA GLY A 128 44.70 -3.42 -12.48
C GLY A 128 43.30 -3.51 -11.88
N GLU A 129 42.34 -2.89 -12.57
CA GLU A 129 40.92 -2.88 -12.18
C GLU A 129 40.17 -4.03 -12.86
N HIS A 130 39.48 -4.83 -12.03
CA HIS A 130 38.83 -6.07 -12.42
C HIS A 130 37.43 -6.13 -11.82
N VAL A 131 36.45 -6.54 -12.63
CA VAL A 131 35.07 -6.72 -12.18
C VAL A 131 34.67 -8.17 -12.34
N LEU A 132 34.24 -8.81 -11.26
CA LEU A 132 33.68 -10.16 -11.24
C LEU A 132 32.17 -10.07 -11.11
N ILE A 133 31.44 -10.53 -12.12
CA ILE A 133 29.98 -10.61 -12.11
C ILE A 133 29.56 -12.07 -12.00
N PHE A 134 28.83 -12.39 -10.94
CA PHE A 134 28.22 -13.70 -10.72
C PHE A 134 26.71 -13.55 -10.90
N ASP A 135 26.12 -14.32 -11.81
CA ASP A 135 24.67 -14.35 -12.02
C ASP A 135 24.10 -15.67 -11.51
N ASP A 136 22.85 -15.64 -11.04
CA ASP A 136 22.12 -16.79 -10.50
C ASP A 136 22.78 -17.52 -9.30
N LEU A 137 23.38 -16.79 -8.34
CA LEU A 137 24.07 -17.38 -7.17
C LEU A 137 23.25 -18.42 -6.39
N HIS A 138 21.95 -18.18 -6.19
CA HIS A 138 21.01 -19.13 -5.57
C HIS A 138 21.03 -20.56 -6.16
N ARG A 139 21.53 -20.78 -7.38
CA ARG A 139 21.64 -22.12 -7.99
C ARG A 139 22.87 -22.90 -7.54
N ALA A 140 23.92 -22.19 -7.12
CA ALA A 140 25.19 -22.75 -6.66
C ALA A 140 25.40 -22.56 -5.14
N GLU A 141 24.35 -22.19 -4.42
CA GLU A 141 24.43 -21.87 -3.00
C GLU A 141 24.80 -23.13 -2.19
N SER A 142 25.99 -23.09 -1.59
CA SER A 142 26.43 -24.05 -0.57
C SER A 142 27.27 -23.33 0.48
N PRO A 143 27.35 -23.85 1.72
CA PRO A 143 28.18 -23.24 2.76
C PRO A 143 29.64 -23.04 2.35
N ASP A 144 30.17 -23.92 1.50
CA ASP A 144 31.54 -23.83 1.01
C ASP A 144 31.73 -22.74 -0.04
N VAL A 145 30.79 -22.61 -0.99
CA VAL A 145 30.81 -21.56 -2.01
C VAL A 145 30.60 -20.19 -1.37
N VAL A 146 29.66 -20.04 -0.43
CA VAL A 146 29.43 -18.77 0.27
C VAL A 146 30.65 -18.37 1.11
N ARG A 147 31.30 -19.32 1.79
CA ARG A 147 32.59 -19.06 2.47
C ARG A 147 33.68 -18.63 1.49
N CYS A 148 33.76 -19.25 0.31
CA CYS A 148 34.69 -18.82 -0.74
C CYS A 148 34.41 -17.37 -1.16
N LEU A 149 33.14 -17.01 -1.40
CA LEU A 149 32.74 -15.65 -1.75
C LEU A 149 33.11 -14.64 -0.66
N ASN A 150 32.86 -14.96 0.62
CA ASN A 150 33.27 -14.11 1.75
C ASN A 150 34.79 -13.85 1.72
N LEU A 151 35.61 -14.89 1.52
CA LEU A 151 37.07 -14.73 1.38
C LEU A 151 37.46 -13.85 0.19
N LEU A 152 36.80 -14.02 -0.97
CA LEU A 152 37.08 -13.19 -2.14
C LEU A 152 36.72 -11.71 -1.87
N VAL A 153 35.59 -11.46 -1.20
CA VAL A 153 35.14 -10.12 -0.84
C VAL A 153 36.10 -9.47 0.16
N GLU A 154 36.60 -10.22 1.14
CA GLU A 154 37.50 -9.72 2.17
C GLU A 154 38.93 -9.50 1.66
N ASP A 155 39.50 -10.49 0.97
CA ASP A 155 40.95 -10.59 0.76
C ASP A 155 41.45 -10.21 -0.65
N LEU A 156 40.58 -10.12 -1.67
CA LEU A 156 41.07 -9.69 -3.01
C LEU A 156 41.61 -8.25 -2.97
N PRO A 157 42.61 -7.90 -3.82
CA PRO A 157 43.17 -6.56 -3.88
C PRO A 157 42.12 -5.47 -4.14
N ARG A 158 42.46 -4.21 -3.81
CA ARG A 158 41.58 -3.04 -3.99
C ARG A 158 41.11 -2.80 -5.42
N GLY A 159 41.81 -3.35 -6.42
CA GLY A 159 41.42 -3.29 -7.83
C GLY A 159 40.23 -4.17 -8.20
N PHE A 160 39.80 -5.09 -7.32
CA PHE A 160 38.67 -5.98 -7.59
C PHE A 160 37.34 -5.39 -7.09
N ARG A 161 36.32 -5.57 -7.92
CA ARG A 161 34.90 -5.30 -7.64
C ARG A 161 34.11 -6.57 -7.87
N ILE A 162 33.23 -6.91 -6.94
CA ILE A 162 32.41 -8.13 -7.01
C ILE A 162 30.95 -7.73 -7.11
N VAL A 163 30.23 -8.31 -8.07
CA VAL A 163 28.80 -8.12 -8.29
C VAL A 163 28.12 -9.46 -8.18
N LEU A 164 27.16 -9.60 -7.27
CA LEU A 164 26.41 -10.84 -7.04
C LEU A 164 24.95 -10.64 -7.42
N GLY A 165 24.47 -11.40 -8.41
CA GLY A 165 23.08 -11.56 -8.77
C GLY A 165 22.48 -12.79 -8.07
N THR A 166 21.43 -12.60 -7.28
CA THR A 166 20.75 -13.72 -6.60
C THR A 166 19.25 -13.52 -6.48
N ARG A 167 18.48 -14.60 -6.29
CA ARG A 167 17.06 -14.48 -5.95
C ARG A 167 16.84 -14.12 -4.50
N ALA A 168 17.67 -14.67 -3.62
CA ALA A 168 17.62 -14.49 -2.18
C ALA A 168 19.05 -14.37 -1.66
N LEU A 169 19.26 -13.56 -0.63
CA LEU A 169 20.58 -13.42 -0.02
C LEU A 169 20.89 -14.65 0.86
N PRO A 170 22.05 -15.32 0.66
CA PRO A 170 22.49 -16.38 1.56
C PRO A 170 22.70 -15.85 2.97
N ALA A 171 22.26 -16.60 3.98
CA ALA A 171 22.31 -16.15 5.37
C ALA A 171 23.76 -16.00 5.90
N GLU A 172 24.69 -16.76 5.33
CA GLU A 172 26.10 -16.79 5.70
C GLU A 172 26.95 -15.73 4.97
N LEU A 173 26.36 -14.97 4.04
CA LEU A 173 27.07 -13.89 3.35
C LEU A 173 27.26 -12.69 4.30
N VAL A 174 28.50 -12.32 4.57
CA VAL A 174 28.82 -11.29 5.57
C VAL A 174 28.76 -9.90 4.95
N THR A 175 27.71 -9.14 5.25
CA THR A 175 27.47 -7.81 4.66
C THR A 175 27.55 -6.65 5.66
N ALA A 176 27.38 -6.91 6.97
CA ALA A 176 27.26 -5.87 7.99
C ALA A 176 28.48 -4.92 8.07
N ASP A 177 29.70 -5.47 8.03
CA ASP A 177 30.92 -4.65 8.04
C ASP A 177 31.08 -3.82 6.76
N LEU A 178 30.67 -4.38 5.61
CA LEU A 178 30.73 -3.67 4.34
C LEU A 178 29.74 -2.50 4.32
N ARG A 179 28.53 -2.68 4.87
CA ARG A 179 27.55 -1.60 5.07
C ARG A 179 28.10 -0.49 5.95
N LEU A 180 28.70 -0.83 7.09
CA LEU A 180 29.22 0.15 8.05
C LEU A 180 30.30 1.06 7.47
N HIS A 181 31.05 0.56 6.48
CA HIS A 181 32.17 1.26 5.86
C HIS A 181 31.88 1.79 4.44
N ASP A 182 30.61 1.87 4.04
CA ASP A 182 30.19 2.30 2.69
C ASP A 182 30.87 1.51 1.56
N ARG A 183 31.16 0.23 1.80
CA ARG A 183 31.79 -0.71 0.84
C ARG A 183 30.78 -1.64 0.17
N LEU A 184 29.49 -1.41 0.39
CA LEU A 184 28.39 -2.20 -0.15
C LEU A 184 27.41 -1.31 -0.90
N PHE A 185 27.06 -1.72 -2.12
CA PHE A 185 25.93 -1.15 -2.86
C PHE A 185 24.88 -2.23 -3.06
N GLU A 186 23.63 -1.97 -2.67
CA GLU A 186 22.54 -2.94 -2.77
C GLU A 186 21.47 -2.45 -3.72
N VAL A 187 21.01 -3.37 -4.56
CA VAL A 187 19.93 -3.20 -5.53
C VAL A 187 18.94 -4.31 -5.23
N SER A 188 17.85 -3.94 -4.56
CA SER A 188 16.75 -4.81 -4.20
C SER A 188 15.69 -4.87 -5.30
N ASP A 189 14.57 -5.55 -5.05
CA ASP A 189 13.41 -5.49 -5.94
C ASP A 189 12.87 -4.07 -6.11
N SER A 190 13.00 -3.20 -5.10
CA SER A 190 12.48 -1.83 -5.14
C SER A 190 13.19 -0.95 -6.16
N GLU A 191 14.52 -1.01 -6.24
CA GLU A 191 15.30 -0.33 -7.27
C GLU A 191 15.11 -0.97 -8.66
N LEU A 192 14.78 -2.26 -8.71
CA LEU A 192 14.52 -2.99 -9.95
C LEU A 192 13.10 -2.80 -10.50
N ARG A 193 12.17 -2.19 -9.76
CA ARG A 193 10.85 -1.83 -10.28
C ARG A 193 10.96 -0.75 -11.34
N PHE A 194 10.09 -0.82 -12.33
CA PHE A 194 9.98 0.22 -13.34
C PHE A 194 9.32 1.45 -12.73
N SER A 195 9.98 2.60 -12.91
CA SER A 195 9.40 3.91 -12.67
C SER A 195 8.44 4.30 -13.80
N ALA A 196 7.72 5.41 -13.64
CA ALA A 196 6.88 5.97 -14.71
C ALA A 196 7.69 6.25 -15.98
N ASP A 197 8.91 6.79 -15.82
CA ASP A 197 9.83 7.05 -16.93
C ASP A 197 10.28 5.75 -17.61
N ASP A 198 10.58 4.71 -16.82
CA ASP A 198 10.93 3.39 -17.38
C ASP A 198 9.76 2.78 -18.15
N VAL A 199 8.52 2.88 -17.65
CA VAL A 199 7.32 2.39 -18.35
C VAL A 199 7.10 3.17 -19.65
N GLU A 200 7.23 4.49 -19.63
CA GLU A 200 7.08 5.30 -20.84
C GLU A 200 8.13 4.93 -21.89
N ALA A 201 9.41 4.83 -21.50
CA ALA A 201 10.48 4.40 -22.39
C ALA A 201 10.27 2.96 -22.91
N TYR A 202 9.78 2.06 -22.05
CA TYR A 202 9.63 0.65 -22.37
C TYR A 202 8.48 0.34 -23.33
N PHE A 203 7.35 1.02 -23.21
CA PHE A 203 6.21 0.85 -24.11
C PHE A 203 6.27 1.80 -25.31
N GLY A 204 6.81 3.01 -25.14
CA GLY A 204 6.98 4.01 -26.17
C GLY A 204 5.68 4.34 -26.90
N ALA A 205 5.68 4.24 -28.23
CA ALA A 205 4.52 4.56 -29.07
C ALA A 205 3.29 3.66 -28.84
N ARG A 206 3.44 2.51 -28.14
CA ARG A 206 2.34 1.56 -27.89
C ARG A 206 1.25 2.11 -26.97
N LEU A 207 1.57 3.05 -26.08
CA LEU A 207 0.59 3.62 -25.13
C LEU A 207 -0.40 4.59 -25.77
N GLY A 208 -0.25 4.91 -27.07
CA GLY A 208 -0.95 6.02 -27.69
C GLY A 208 -0.48 7.37 -27.14
N THR A 209 -1.11 8.46 -27.59
CA THR A 209 -0.75 9.85 -27.17
C THR A 209 -1.77 10.48 -26.24
N ARG A 210 -2.99 9.94 -26.16
CA ARG A 210 -4.08 10.46 -25.32
C ARG A 210 -4.07 9.75 -23.97
N ASP A 211 -4.19 10.52 -22.87
CA ASP A 211 -4.27 10.02 -21.49
C ASP A 211 -3.10 9.12 -21.05
N ARG A 212 -1.92 9.32 -21.67
CA ARG A 212 -0.73 8.49 -21.44
C ARG A 212 -0.33 8.40 -19.96
N HIS A 213 -0.36 9.53 -19.25
CA HIS A 213 -0.03 9.56 -17.82
C HIS A 213 -0.93 8.63 -17.00
N THR A 214 -2.24 8.75 -17.21
CA THR A 214 -3.25 7.92 -16.53
C THR A 214 -3.08 6.43 -16.86
N VAL A 215 -2.71 6.10 -18.10
CA VAL A 215 -2.41 4.72 -18.50
C VAL A 215 -1.16 4.19 -17.80
N ILE A 216 -0.10 4.99 -17.70
CA ILE A 216 1.14 4.62 -17.00
C ILE A 216 0.85 4.41 -15.50
N GLU A 217 0.09 5.30 -14.87
CA GLU A 217 -0.34 5.15 -13.48
C GLU A 217 -1.09 3.84 -13.26
N ARG A 218 -2.06 3.51 -14.13
CA ARG A 218 -2.79 2.23 -14.05
C ARG A 218 -1.88 1.01 -14.23
N LEU A 219 -0.93 1.07 -15.17
CA LEU A 219 0.06 0.00 -15.37
C LEU A 219 0.90 -0.20 -14.11
N LEU A 220 1.39 0.89 -13.52
CA LEU A 220 2.19 0.85 -12.29
C LEU A 220 1.37 0.37 -11.09
N GLU A 221 0.13 0.83 -10.93
CA GLU A 221 -0.75 0.37 -9.85
C GLU A 221 -1.03 -1.14 -9.94
N ARG A 222 -1.26 -1.65 -11.15
CA ARG A 222 -1.59 -3.07 -11.35
C ARG A 222 -0.37 -3.98 -11.30
N THR A 223 0.76 -3.53 -11.80
CA THR A 223 1.99 -4.35 -11.87
C THR A 223 2.94 -4.10 -10.71
N GLU A 224 2.73 -3.04 -9.93
CA GLU A 224 3.69 -2.49 -8.96
C GLU A 224 5.08 -2.24 -9.57
N GLY A 225 5.15 -1.96 -10.87
CA GLY A 225 6.39 -1.79 -11.63
C GLY A 225 7.13 -3.09 -11.93
N TRP A 226 6.52 -4.27 -11.73
CA TRP A 226 7.16 -5.56 -11.92
C TRP A 226 7.49 -5.83 -13.41
N PRO A 227 8.78 -5.93 -13.80
CA PRO A 227 9.18 -6.03 -15.20
C PRO A 227 8.61 -7.23 -15.95
N ALA A 228 8.47 -8.39 -15.31
CA ALA A 228 7.90 -9.57 -15.97
C ALA A 228 6.41 -9.41 -16.29
N ALA A 229 5.62 -8.80 -15.40
CA ALA A 229 4.22 -8.47 -15.72
C ALA A 229 4.13 -7.46 -16.85
N LEU A 230 4.96 -6.40 -16.83
CA LEU A 230 5.01 -5.42 -17.91
C LEU A 230 5.44 -6.04 -19.26
N GLN A 231 6.36 -7.00 -19.25
CA GLN A 231 6.76 -7.76 -20.43
C GLN A 231 5.62 -8.63 -20.97
N MET A 232 4.79 -9.22 -20.10
CA MET A 232 3.60 -9.98 -20.51
C MET A 232 2.55 -9.06 -21.13
N VAL A 233 2.29 -7.88 -20.54
CA VAL A 233 1.41 -6.86 -21.12
C VAL A 233 1.92 -6.46 -22.49
N ARG A 234 3.20 -6.07 -22.60
CA ARG A 234 3.81 -5.66 -23.86
C ARG A 234 3.69 -6.72 -24.94
N ARG A 235 3.89 -8.00 -24.59
CA ARG A 235 3.75 -9.11 -25.54
C ARG A 235 2.32 -9.22 -26.08
N ARG A 236 1.30 -9.10 -25.23
CA ARG A 236 -0.10 -9.11 -25.67
C ARG A 236 -0.42 -7.94 -26.62
N LEU A 237 0.13 -6.76 -26.34
CA LEU A 237 0.02 -5.62 -27.26
C LEU A 237 0.71 -5.87 -28.60
N ASP A 238 1.89 -6.51 -28.58
CA ASP A 238 2.61 -6.90 -29.80
C ASP A 238 1.83 -7.96 -30.61
N ASP A 239 1.05 -8.81 -29.93
CA ASP A 239 0.13 -9.79 -30.54
C ASP A 239 -1.21 -9.15 -31.03
N GLY A 240 -1.40 -7.85 -30.78
CA GLY A 240 -2.52 -7.05 -31.30
C GLY A 240 -3.68 -6.81 -30.32
N ASP A 241 -3.54 -7.18 -29.04
CA ASP A 241 -4.57 -6.93 -28.03
C ASP A 241 -4.74 -5.42 -27.74
N ASP A 242 -5.96 -5.01 -27.39
CA ASP A 242 -6.23 -3.68 -26.86
C ASP A 242 -5.66 -3.51 -25.45
N LEU A 243 -5.14 -2.32 -25.13
CA LEU A 243 -4.47 -2.05 -23.87
C LEU A 243 -5.43 -2.04 -22.68
N GLU A 244 -6.62 -1.47 -22.84
CA GLU A 244 -7.60 -1.40 -21.76
C GLU A 244 -8.14 -2.80 -21.46
N ALA A 245 -8.43 -3.59 -22.50
CA ALA A 245 -8.79 -4.99 -22.34
C ALA A 245 -7.68 -5.80 -21.66
N THR A 246 -6.41 -5.59 -22.06
CA THR A 246 -5.26 -6.25 -21.46
C THR A 246 -5.12 -5.90 -19.98
N LEU A 247 -5.30 -4.63 -19.61
CA LEU A 247 -5.23 -4.16 -18.22
C LEU A 247 -6.36 -4.73 -17.35
N GLN A 248 -7.57 -4.84 -17.91
CA GLN A 248 -8.71 -5.45 -17.22
C GLN A 248 -8.46 -6.94 -16.96
N ASP A 249 -7.89 -7.64 -17.94
CA ASP A 249 -7.50 -9.05 -17.82
C ASP A 249 -6.24 -9.27 -16.98
N LEU A 250 -5.40 -8.25 -16.81
CA LEU A 250 -4.17 -8.29 -16.02
C LEU A 250 -4.53 -8.38 -14.54
N SER A 251 -4.76 -9.61 -14.13
CA SER A 251 -5.02 -10.05 -12.79
C SER A 251 -4.25 -11.34 -12.55
N GLY A 252 -4.14 -11.75 -11.30
CA GLY A 252 -3.60 -13.08 -10.94
C GLY A 252 -4.36 -14.27 -11.58
N ARG A 253 -5.46 -14.02 -12.28
CA ARG A 253 -6.26 -15.01 -13.03
C ARG A 253 -5.80 -15.25 -14.46
N SER A 254 -4.98 -14.35 -15.02
CA SER A 254 -4.44 -14.53 -16.37
C SER A 254 -3.64 -15.82 -16.43
N ALA A 255 -3.85 -16.63 -17.48
CA ALA A 255 -3.25 -17.95 -17.60
C ALA A 255 -1.71 -17.91 -17.59
N ASP A 256 -1.11 -16.87 -18.19
CA ASP A 256 0.34 -16.71 -18.23
C ASP A 256 0.93 -16.30 -16.88
N LEU A 257 0.28 -15.35 -16.18
CA LEU A 257 0.68 -14.95 -14.83
C LEU A 257 0.51 -16.10 -13.83
N ALA A 258 -0.61 -16.81 -13.89
CA ALA A 258 -0.88 -17.94 -13.01
C ALA A 258 0.13 -19.07 -13.23
N ARG A 259 0.46 -19.37 -14.49
CA ARG A 259 1.50 -20.36 -14.82
C ARG A 259 2.86 -19.93 -14.31
N TYR A 260 3.22 -18.65 -14.48
CA TYR A 260 4.45 -18.10 -13.95
C TYR A 260 4.54 -18.25 -12.43
N PHE A 261 3.51 -17.83 -11.68
CA PHE A 261 3.52 -17.95 -10.23
C PHE A 261 3.57 -19.41 -9.78
N LEU A 262 2.88 -20.31 -10.49
CA LEU A 262 2.93 -21.74 -10.21
C LEU A 262 4.34 -22.31 -10.40
N GLU A 263 5.00 -22.02 -11.53
CA GLU A 263 6.30 -22.60 -11.88
C GLU A 263 7.46 -21.95 -11.13
N GLN A 264 7.43 -20.63 -10.92
CA GLN A 264 8.57 -19.89 -10.39
C GLN A 264 8.53 -19.61 -8.89
N VAL A 265 7.35 -19.68 -8.27
CA VAL A 265 7.16 -19.28 -6.87
C VAL A 265 6.48 -20.41 -6.10
N PHE A 266 5.22 -20.71 -6.41
CA PHE A 266 4.36 -21.57 -5.60
C PHE A 266 4.75 -23.05 -5.64
N GLY A 267 5.17 -23.58 -6.80
CA GLY A 267 5.50 -24.99 -6.98
C GLY A 267 6.77 -25.44 -6.25
N GLY A 268 7.65 -24.51 -5.87
CA GLY A 268 8.86 -24.79 -5.08
C GLY A 268 8.63 -24.76 -3.56
N LEU A 269 7.41 -24.45 -3.11
CA LEU A 269 7.07 -24.38 -1.69
C LEU A 269 6.57 -25.72 -1.17
N ASP A 270 6.84 -26.00 0.10
CA ASP A 270 6.25 -27.16 0.77
C ASP A 270 4.73 -26.96 1.00
N GLU A 271 4.04 -28.05 1.35
CA GLU A 271 2.57 -28.03 1.53
C GLU A 271 2.15 -27.06 2.65
N ASP A 272 2.96 -26.92 3.71
CA ASP A 272 2.66 -26.05 4.83
C ASP A 272 2.73 -24.57 4.43
N GLN A 273 3.77 -24.19 3.69
CA GLN A 273 3.96 -22.86 3.12
C GLN A 273 2.87 -22.51 2.10
N GLN A 274 2.52 -23.44 1.21
CA GLN A 274 1.43 -23.26 0.24
C GLN A 274 0.10 -23.00 0.94
N GLN A 275 -0.26 -23.82 1.93
CA GLN A 275 -1.51 -23.67 2.67
C GLN A 275 -1.54 -22.38 3.50
N PHE A 276 -0.40 -21.95 4.06
CA PHE A 276 -0.28 -20.67 4.74
C PHE A 276 -0.60 -19.52 3.78
N LEU A 277 0.13 -19.41 2.66
CA LEU A 277 -0.05 -18.37 1.65
C LEU A 277 -1.48 -18.32 1.10
N LEU A 278 -2.08 -19.48 0.84
CA LEU A 278 -3.45 -19.56 0.37
C LEU A 278 -4.41 -18.97 1.41
N ARG A 279 -4.37 -19.43 2.66
CA ARG A 279 -5.32 -19.00 3.71
C ARG A 279 -5.17 -17.53 4.12
N THR A 280 -3.96 -16.97 4.01
CA THR A 280 -3.69 -15.56 4.33
C THR A 280 -3.86 -14.63 3.14
N SER A 281 -4.05 -15.15 1.91
CA SER A 281 -4.25 -14.35 0.69
C SER A 281 -5.48 -13.43 0.71
N ILE A 282 -6.42 -13.67 1.64
CA ILE A 282 -7.56 -12.77 1.86
C ILE A 282 -7.15 -11.42 2.47
N LEU A 283 -5.95 -11.33 3.03
CA LEU A 283 -5.39 -10.15 3.68
C LEU A 283 -4.48 -9.38 2.72
N GLU A 284 -4.52 -8.05 2.80
CA GLU A 284 -3.52 -7.22 2.12
C GLU A 284 -2.20 -7.19 2.88
N ARG A 285 -2.28 -7.11 4.21
CA ARG A 285 -1.16 -7.13 5.14
C ARG A 285 -1.37 -8.23 6.18
N VAL A 286 -0.29 -8.91 6.54
CA VAL A 286 -0.30 -10.04 7.47
C VAL A 286 0.89 -9.92 8.42
N ASN A 287 0.68 -10.27 9.69
CA ASN A 287 1.75 -10.52 10.64
C ASN A 287 1.71 -12.00 11.07
N GLY A 288 2.71 -12.46 11.82
CA GLY A 288 2.79 -13.87 12.20
C GLY A 288 1.62 -14.35 13.07
N ASP A 289 1.04 -13.49 13.89
CA ASP A 289 -0.05 -13.85 14.80
C ASP A 289 -1.39 -13.98 14.07
N LEU A 290 -1.73 -13.00 13.22
CA LEU A 290 -2.89 -13.05 12.34
C LEU A 290 -2.75 -14.17 11.30
N GLY A 291 -1.56 -14.37 10.76
CA GLY A 291 -1.25 -15.49 9.87
C GLY A 291 -1.49 -16.84 10.55
N SER A 292 -1.00 -17.01 11.77
CA SER A 292 -1.25 -18.22 12.59
C SER A 292 -2.74 -18.39 12.88
N CYS A 293 -3.45 -17.29 13.17
CA CYS A 293 -4.88 -17.28 13.42
C CYS A 293 -5.67 -17.82 12.22
N LEU A 294 -5.32 -17.46 10.98
CA LEU A 294 -6.01 -17.92 9.77
C LEU A 294 -5.55 -19.30 9.31
N TYR A 295 -4.25 -19.55 9.36
CA TYR A 295 -3.66 -20.83 8.98
C TYR A 295 -4.15 -21.97 9.88
N GLY A 296 -4.29 -21.71 11.19
CA GLY A 296 -4.73 -22.69 12.18
C GLY A 296 -3.58 -23.48 12.82
N LYS A 297 -2.32 -23.06 12.60
CA LYS A 297 -1.12 -23.58 13.28
C LYS A 297 -0.29 -22.42 13.80
N SER A 298 0.37 -22.60 14.95
CA SER A 298 1.25 -21.60 15.57
C SER A 298 2.62 -21.53 14.91
N ARG A 299 2.67 -21.18 13.61
CA ARG A 299 3.90 -21.09 12.81
C ARG A 299 3.93 -19.91 11.84
N GLY A 300 3.14 -18.87 12.07
CA GLY A 300 3.06 -17.73 11.14
C GLY A 300 4.37 -16.94 11.02
N TRP A 301 5.06 -16.67 12.13
CA TRP A 301 6.34 -15.95 12.10
C TRP A 301 7.44 -16.68 11.32
N PRO A 302 7.78 -17.95 11.62
CA PRO A 302 8.82 -18.66 10.86
C PRO A 302 8.51 -18.80 9.37
N VAL A 303 7.24 -18.96 9.01
CA VAL A 303 6.84 -19.04 7.60
C VAL A 303 7.00 -17.68 6.91
N LEU A 304 6.58 -16.58 7.54
CA LEU A 304 6.72 -15.24 6.96
C LEU A 304 8.18 -14.80 6.84
N GLU A 305 9.01 -15.07 7.86
CA GLU A 305 10.45 -14.78 7.83
C GLU A 305 11.13 -15.52 6.68
N GLU A 306 10.79 -16.80 6.46
CA GLU A 306 11.36 -17.58 5.37
C GLU A 306 10.86 -17.10 3.99
N LEU A 307 9.60 -16.68 3.87
CA LEU A 307 9.05 -16.12 2.64
C LEU A 307 9.69 -14.77 2.28
N GLU A 308 9.89 -13.90 3.28
CA GLU A 308 10.60 -12.62 3.12
C GLU A 308 12.07 -12.87 2.75
N ARG A 309 12.77 -13.74 3.47
CA ARG A 309 14.18 -14.06 3.21
C ARG A 309 14.41 -14.59 1.79
N ARG A 310 13.45 -15.35 1.25
CA ARG A 310 13.51 -15.88 -0.11
C ARG A 310 13.03 -14.91 -1.19
N ASP A 311 12.69 -13.66 -0.83
CA ASP A 311 12.11 -12.66 -1.73
C ASP A 311 10.90 -13.26 -2.51
N LEU A 312 9.94 -13.90 -1.83
CA LEU A 312 8.81 -14.57 -2.48
C LEU A 312 7.58 -13.66 -2.63
N PHE A 313 7.78 -12.45 -3.16
CA PHE A 313 6.70 -11.45 -3.38
C PHE A 313 5.97 -11.06 -2.06
N VAL A 314 6.70 -11.12 -0.95
CA VAL A 314 6.27 -10.71 0.39
C VAL A 314 7.33 -9.75 0.91
N HIS A 315 6.91 -8.58 1.38
CA HIS A 315 7.83 -7.52 1.81
C HIS A 315 7.32 -6.89 3.11
N ALA A 316 8.21 -6.58 4.05
CA ALA A 316 7.87 -5.77 5.22
C ALA A 316 7.32 -4.39 4.81
N VAL A 317 6.36 -3.88 5.57
CA VAL A 317 5.78 -2.53 5.40
C VAL A 317 6.13 -1.59 6.55
N ASP A 318 6.84 -2.07 7.56
CA ASP A 318 7.32 -1.30 8.70
C ASP A 318 8.78 -1.64 9.01
N ASP A 319 9.46 -0.72 9.71
CA ASP A 319 10.87 -0.88 10.07
C ASP A 319 11.07 -2.03 11.07
N ALA A 320 10.05 -2.32 11.88
CA ALA A 320 10.04 -3.42 12.84
C ALA A 320 9.85 -4.80 12.17
N ARG A 321 9.49 -4.84 10.88
CA ARG A 321 9.16 -6.05 10.11
C ARG A 321 8.06 -6.90 10.74
N GLU A 322 7.14 -6.26 11.44
CA GLU A 322 6.01 -6.94 12.07
C GLU A 322 4.90 -7.22 11.06
N TRP A 323 4.69 -6.28 10.14
CA TRP A 323 3.69 -6.41 9.09
C TRP A 323 4.34 -6.62 7.74
N LEU A 324 3.85 -7.63 7.02
CA LEU A 324 4.27 -7.92 5.66
C LEU A 324 3.10 -7.78 4.69
N ARG A 325 3.40 -7.33 3.48
CA ARG A 325 2.43 -7.16 2.38
C ARG A 325 2.77 -8.09 1.24
N TYR A 326 1.75 -8.77 0.72
CA TYR A 326 1.84 -9.50 -0.55
C TYR A 326 1.86 -8.53 -1.73
N HIS A 327 2.69 -8.82 -2.73
CA HIS A 327 2.54 -8.22 -4.04
C HIS A 327 1.13 -8.48 -4.59
N GLY A 328 0.46 -7.46 -5.13
CA GLY A 328 -0.96 -7.49 -5.52
C GLY A 328 -1.31 -8.65 -6.46
N LEU A 329 -0.59 -8.77 -7.59
CA LEU A 329 -0.82 -9.87 -8.55
C LEU A 329 -0.60 -11.27 -7.96
N PHE A 330 0.36 -11.43 -7.05
CA PHE A 330 0.60 -12.71 -6.39
C PHE A 330 -0.54 -13.06 -5.42
N ARG A 331 -0.99 -12.07 -4.63
CA ARG A 331 -2.15 -12.22 -3.75
C ARG A 331 -3.41 -12.62 -4.52
N GLU A 332 -3.67 -11.99 -5.67
CA GLU A 332 -4.81 -12.34 -6.51
C GLU A 332 -4.75 -13.77 -7.05
N PHE A 333 -3.56 -14.21 -7.47
CA PHE A 333 -3.33 -15.60 -7.89
C PHE A 333 -3.64 -16.58 -6.76
N LEU A 334 -3.11 -16.33 -5.55
CA LEU A 334 -3.34 -17.15 -4.37
C LEU A 334 -4.83 -17.19 -4.00
N LEU A 335 -5.51 -16.04 -4.02
CA LEU A 335 -6.93 -15.94 -3.69
C LEU A 335 -7.81 -16.68 -4.71
N GLU A 336 -7.47 -16.64 -5.99
CA GLU A 336 -8.15 -17.41 -7.02
C GLU A 336 -7.93 -18.92 -6.84
N ARG A 337 -6.71 -19.34 -6.51
CA ARG A 337 -6.41 -20.74 -6.19
C ARG A 337 -7.19 -21.22 -4.97
N LEU A 338 -7.22 -20.43 -3.90
CA LEU A 338 -7.98 -20.70 -2.67
C LEU A 338 -9.48 -20.89 -2.96
N ARG A 339 -10.06 -20.07 -3.85
CA ARG A 339 -11.46 -20.22 -4.30
C ARG A 339 -11.68 -21.54 -5.04
N ARG A 340 -10.78 -21.91 -5.95
CA ARG A 340 -10.87 -23.16 -6.72
C ARG A 340 -10.73 -24.40 -5.85
N ASP A 341 -9.95 -24.31 -4.79
CA ASP A 341 -9.78 -25.39 -3.81
C ASP A 341 -11.01 -25.53 -2.88
N GLY A 342 -12.03 -24.67 -3.02
CA GLY A 342 -13.30 -24.79 -2.31
C GLY A 342 -13.26 -24.34 -0.85
N ALA A 343 -12.29 -23.49 -0.47
CA ALA A 343 -12.19 -23.00 0.89
C ALA A 343 -13.37 -22.11 1.29
N ASP A 344 -13.78 -22.18 2.55
CA ASP A 344 -14.79 -21.28 3.12
C ASP A 344 -14.18 -19.89 3.36
N LEU A 345 -14.28 -19.03 2.35
CA LEU A 345 -13.84 -17.64 2.44
C LEU A 345 -14.61 -16.85 3.50
N GLY A 346 -15.88 -17.21 3.73
CA GLY A 346 -16.73 -16.58 4.73
C GLY A 346 -16.18 -16.81 6.13
N ASP A 347 -15.78 -18.05 6.44
CA ASP A 347 -15.14 -18.36 7.72
C ASP A 347 -13.78 -17.69 7.89
N LEU A 348 -12.93 -17.70 6.86
CA LEU A 348 -11.62 -17.03 6.91
C LEU A 348 -11.75 -15.52 7.16
N HIS A 349 -12.66 -14.86 6.45
CA HIS A 349 -12.96 -13.44 6.68
C HIS A 349 -13.52 -13.18 8.08
N ALA A 350 -14.37 -14.07 8.60
CA ALA A 350 -14.90 -13.93 9.96
C ALA A 350 -13.80 -14.04 11.04
N ARG A 351 -12.85 -14.97 10.86
CA ARG A 351 -11.69 -15.14 11.75
C ARG A 351 -10.75 -13.95 11.69
N ALA A 352 -10.46 -13.44 10.48
CA ALA A 352 -9.68 -12.22 10.28
C ALA A 352 -10.34 -11.03 10.98
N ALA A 353 -11.63 -10.82 10.76
CA ALA A 353 -12.39 -9.73 11.36
C ALA A 353 -12.37 -9.79 12.90
N SER A 354 -12.60 -10.97 13.47
CA SER A 354 -12.58 -11.18 14.92
C SER A 354 -11.19 -10.95 15.53
N TRP A 355 -10.13 -11.37 14.84
CA TRP A 355 -8.75 -11.11 15.30
C TRP A 355 -8.42 -9.63 15.23
N LEU A 356 -8.72 -8.97 14.12
CA LEU A 356 -8.46 -7.54 13.92
C LEU A 356 -9.23 -6.68 14.93
N GLN A 357 -10.50 -7.01 15.23
CA GLN A 357 -11.29 -6.34 16.24
C GLN A 357 -10.63 -6.41 17.62
N LYS A 358 -10.13 -7.59 18.02
CA LYS A 358 -9.45 -7.78 19.32
C LYS A 358 -8.15 -7.00 19.47
N HIS A 359 -7.53 -6.62 18.35
CA HIS A 359 -6.29 -5.84 18.31
C HIS A 359 -6.56 -4.39 17.85
N GLU A 360 -7.79 -3.91 17.97
CA GLU A 360 -8.19 -2.51 17.70
C GLU A 360 -7.96 -2.05 16.24
N HIS A 361 -7.77 -2.99 15.31
CA HIS A 361 -7.73 -2.73 13.88
C HIS A 361 -9.15 -2.70 13.30
N LEU A 362 -9.92 -1.69 13.73
CA LEU A 362 -11.37 -1.62 13.57
C LEU A 362 -11.86 -1.49 12.12
N LEU A 363 -11.24 -0.63 11.32
CA LEU A 363 -11.61 -0.43 9.91
C LEU A 363 -11.42 -1.70 9.06
N PRO A 364 -10.25 -2.37 9.05
CA PRO A 364 -10.10 -3.62 8.33
C PRO A 364 -10.94 -4.76 8.94
N ALA A 365 -11.21 -4.74 10.26
CA ALA A 365 -12.12 -5.70 10.89
C ALA A 365 -13.54 -5.62 10.28
N LEU A 366 -14.11 -4.41 10.15
CA LEU A 366 -15.43 -4.21 9.56
C LEU A 366 -15.47 -4.63 8.09
N GLN A 367 -14.44 -4.29 7.31
CA GLN A 367 -14.34 -4.71 5.91
C GLN A 367 -14.32 -6.23 5.76
N HIS A 368 -13.57 -6.93 6.61
CA HIS A 368 -13.56 -8.39 6.61
C HIS A 368 -14.88 -8.98 7.10
N ALA A 369 -15.54 -8.38 8.10
CA ALA A 369 -16.86 -8.83 8.56
C ALA A 369 -17.91 -8.73 7.44
N GLN A 370 -17.88 -7.64 6.66
CA GLN A 370 -18.77 -7.50 5.49
C GLN A 370 -18.52 -8.60 4.46
N ARG A 371 -17.26 -8.90 4.17
CA ARG A 371 -16.87 -9.97 3.23
C ARG A 371 -17.14 -11.38 3.78
N SER A 372 -17.33 -11.54 5.09
CA SER A 372 -17.62 -12.84 5.70
C SER A 372 -19.05 -13.31 5.47
N GLY A 373 -19.96 -12.40 5.09
CA GLY A 373 -21.38 -12.71 4.95
C GLY A 373 -22.06 -13.13 6.27
N LYS A 374 -21.54 -12.69 7.42
CA LYS A 374 -22.08 -13.00 8.77
C LYS A 374 -22.66 -11.71 9.39
N PRO A 375 -23.97 -11.44 9.25
CA PRO A 375 -24.58 -10.17 9.67
C PRO A 375 -24.36 -9.82 11.14
N GLU A 376 -24.45 -10.80 12.05
CA GLU A 376 -24.23 -10.57 13.47
C GLU A 376 -22.81 -10.11 13.79
N LEU A 377 -21.81 -10.59 13.06
CA LEU A 377 -20.43 -10.16 13.22
C LEU A 377 -20.24 -8.71 12.72
N VAL A 378 -20.86 -8.37 11.58
CA VAL A 378 -20.88 -7.00 11.05
C VAL A 378 -21.49 -6.04 12.07
N ALA A 379 -22.65 -6.38 12.63
CA ALA A 379 -23.33 -5.55 13.62
C ALA A 379 -22.53 -5.43 14.93
N THR A 380 -21.92 -6.53 15.40
CA THR A 380 -21.06 -6.52 16.60
C THR A 380 -19.85 -5.60 16.42
N ILE A 381 -19.18 -5.69 15.26
CA ILE A 381 -18.03 -4.82 14.99
C ILE A 381 -18.50 -3.38 14.82
N LEU A 382 -19.57 -3.13 14.04
CA LEU A 382 -20.11 -1.78 13.85
C LEU A 382 -20.51 -1.11 15.18
N GLU A 383 -21.12 -1.85 16.10
CA GLU A 383 -21.40 -1.38 17.46
C GLU A 383 -20.10 -1.01 18.19
N SER A 384 -19.08 -1.86 18.14
CA SER A 384 -17.80 -1.64 18.85
C SER A 384 -16.96 -0.48 18.30
N VAL A 385 -17.13 -0.10 17.03
CA VAL A 385 -16.44 1.06 16.44
C VAL A 385 -17.17 2.39 16.69
N GLY A 386 -18.25 2.38 17.47
CA GLY A 386 -19.06 3.57 17.79
C GLY A 386 -20.25 3.81 16.86
N GLY A 387 -20.64 2.81 16.05
CA GLY A 387 -21.83 2.84 15.21
C GLY A 387 -21.93 4.06 14.30
N TRP A 388 -22.87 4.96 14.60
CA TRP A 388 -23.12 6.16 13.81
C TRP A 388 -21.97 7.18 13.87
N LEU A 389 -21.23 7.28 14.99
CA LEU A 389 -20.08 8.17 15.11
C LEU A 389 -18.98 7.80 14.11
N PHE A 390 -18.84 6.51 13.78
CA PHE A 390 -17.89 6.05 12.76
C PHE A 390 -18.24 6.62 11.37
N ALA A 391 -19.53 6.79 11.06
CA ALA A 391 -19.96 7.44 9.82
C ALA A 391 -19.56 8.93 9.79
N VAL A 392 -19.72 9.63 10.92
CA VAL A 392 -19.36 11.05 11.08
C VAL A 392 -17.84 11.29 10.96
N GLN A 393 -17.03 10.27 11.26
CA GLN A 393 -15.56 10.29 11.08
C GLN A 393 -15.12 10.14 9.60
N GLY A 394 -16.06 10.14 8.64
CA GLY A 394 -15.77 10.00 7.21
C GLY A 394 -15.88 8.57 6.67
N ASN A 395 -16.31 7.61 7.50
CA ASN A 395 -16.49 6.21 7.08
C ASN A 395 -17.93 5.87 6.65
N GLN A 396 -18.72 6.88 6.27
CA GLN A 396 -20.12 6.71 5.88
C GLN A 396 -20.34 5.56 4.90
N GLY A 397 -19.59 5.51 3.78
CA GLY A 397 -19.78 4.46 2.78
C GLY A 397 -19.53 3.04 3.31
N LEU A 398 -18.67 2.87 4.33
CA LEU A 398 -18.48 1.59 5.00
C LEU A 398 -19.68 1.26 5.89
N VAL A 399 -20.21 2.24 6.64
CA VAL A 399 -21.39 2.05 7.48
C VAL A 399 -22.64 1.74 6.65
N GLU A 400 -22.84 2.42 5.53
CA GLU A 400 -23.94 2.16 4.59
C GLU A 400 -23.90 0.73 4.05
N ARG A 401 -22.72 0.25 3.61
CA ARG A 401 -22.54 -1.14 3.17
C ARG A 401 -22.76 -2.13 4.32
N ALA A 402 -22.40 -1.76 5.54
CA ALA A 402 -22.60 -2.61 6.71
C ALA A 402 -24.10 -2.78 6.96
N LEU A 403 -24.84 -1.67 7.07
CA LEU A 403 -26.30 -1.69 7.27
C LEU A 403 -27.03 -2.43 6.16
N ALA A 404 -26.62 -2.27 4.89
CA ALA A 404 -27.23 -2.98 3.77
C ALA A 404 -27.11 -4.51 3.84
N SER A 405 -26.20 -5.04 4.66
CA SER A 405 -26.02 -6.47 4.90
C SER A 405 -26.77 -7.01 6.12
N LEU A 406 -27.44 -6.15 6.89
CA LEU A 406 -28.14 -6.52 8.12
C LEU A 406 -29.64 -6.65 7.88
N ASP A 407 -30.25 -7.63 8.55
CA ASP A 407 -31.71 -7.69 8.67
C ASP A 407 -32.20 -6.93 9.93
N GLU A 408 -33.50 -6.66 9.97
CA GLU A 408 -34.12 -5.92 11.07
C GLU A 408 -33.95 -6.63 12.43
N ARG A 409 -33.93 -7.97 12.44
CA ARG A 409 -33.79 -8.76 13.67
C ARG A 409 -32.40 -8.59 14.27
N VAL A 410 -31.36 -8.55 13.43
CA VAL A 410 -29.99 -8.28 13.86
C VAL A 410 -29.88 -6.84 14.33
N MET A 411 -30.34 -5.86 13.52
CA MET A 411 -30.25 -4.44 13.87
C MET A 411 -30.89 -4.11 15.22
N ARG A 412 -32.07 -4.67 15.52
CA ARG A 412 -32.79 -4.46 16.80
C ARG A 412 -31.95 -4.78 18.05
N ARG A 413 -30.94 -5.65 17.93
CA ARG A 413 -30.09 -6.07 19.06
C ARG A 413 -28.91 -5.12 19.32
N PHE A 414 -28.62 -4.18 18.42
CA PHE A 414 -27.44 -3.33 18.45
C PHE A 414 -27.85 -1.85 18.37
N PRO A 415 -28.03 -1.17 19.53
CA PRO A 415 -28.54 0.21 19.59
C PRO A 415 -27.77 1.22 18.74
N ARG A 416 -26.42 1.19 18.73
CA ARG A 416 -25.63 2.16 17.96
C ARG A 416 -25.65 1.86 16.47
N VAL A 417 -25.89 0.60 16.08
CA VAL A 417 -26.21 0.24 14.68
C VAL A 417 -27.56 0.83 14.25
N ARG A 418 -28.57 0.82 15.13
CA ARG A 418 -29.86 1.49 14.87
C ARG A 418 -29.69 3.00 14.73
N LEU A 419 -28.91 3.64 15.62
CA LEU A 419 -28.55 5.06 15.48
C LEU A 419 -27.86 5.35 14.15
N ALA A 420 -27.01 4.44 13.64
CA ALA A 420 -26.38 4.62 12.34
C ALA A 420 -27.40 4.60 11.20
N SER A 421 -28.41 3.73 11.29
CA SER A 421 -29.53 3.69 10.36
C SER A 421 -30.38 4.96 10.42
N ILE A 422 -30.69 5.45 11.61
CA ILE A 422 -31.43 6.71 11.83
C ILE A 422 -30.68 7.88 11.21
N PHE A 423 -29.39 8.01 11.52
CA PHE A 423 -28.53 9.08 11.00
C PHE A 423 -28.51 9.12 9.46
N LEU A 424 -28.25 7.97 8.83
CA LEU A 424 -28.17 7.87 7.38
C LEU A 424 -29.54 7.99 6.71
N GLY A 425 -30.61 7.52 7.36
CA GLY A 425 -31.98 7.71 6.90
C GLY A 425 -32.37 9.18 6.86
N ALA A 426 -32.12 9.92 7.94
CA ALA A 426 -32.41 11.36 8.03
C ALA A 426 -31.66 12.14 6.96
N ARG A 427 -30.37 11.88 6.77
CA ARG A 427 -29.54 12.51 5.75
C ARG A 427 -30.00 12.25 4.31
N ARG A 428 -30.65 11.12 4.07
CA ARG A 428 -31.25 10.78 2.76
C ARG A 428 -32.67 11.34 2.58
N GLY A 429 -33.16 12.12 3.54
CA GLY A 429 -34.51 12.70 3.54
C GLY A 429 -35.60 11.73 4.01
N HIS A 430 -35.27 10.55 4.53
CA HIS A 430 -36.24 9.61 5.11
C HIS A 430 -36.54 9.94 6.58
N LEU A 431 -36.87 11.21 6.86
CA LEU A 431 -36.96 11.73 8.22
C LEU A 431 -38.06 11.06 9.05
N ASP A 432 -39.24 10.82 8.48
CA ASP A 432 -40.36 10.16 9.18
C ASP A 432 -39.98 8.75 9.68
N GLN A 433 -39.25 7.99 8.85
CA GLN A 433 -38.76 6.67 9.21
C GLN A 433 -37.69 6.75 10.30
N ALA A 434 -36.79 7.72 10.20
CA ALA A 434 -35.75 7.95 11.19
C ALA A 434 -36.33 8.35 12.55
N LEU A 435 -37.36 9.21 12.58
CA LEU A 435 -38.09 9.61 13.79
C LEU A 435 -38.84 8.43 14.42
N ALA A 436 -39.54 7.62 13.61
CA ALA A 436 -40.24 6.44 14.11
C ALA A 436 -39.27 5.41 14.73
N GLU A 437 -38.14 5.17 14.07
CA GLU A 437 -37.10 4.27 14.56
C GLU A 437 -36.40 4.81 15.82
N MET A 438 -36.23 6.13 15.91
CA MET A 438 -35.70 6.79 17.10
C MET A 438 -36.62 6.59 18.32
N GLU A 439 -37.93 6.71 18.14
CA GLU A 439 -38.89 6.47 19.22
C GLU A 439 -38.89 4.99 19.65
N ALA A 440 -38.89 4.06 18.70
CA ALA A 440 -38.76 2.64 19.00
C ALA A 440 -37.44 2.33 19.74
N LEU A 441 -36.34 3.01 19.40
CA LEU A 441 -35.07 2.86 20.11
C LEU A 441 -35.15 3.38 21.55
N ARG A 442 -35.86 4.48 21.81
CA ARG A 442 -36.07 4.99 23.17
C ARG A 442 -36.80 4.01 24.08
N GLU A 443 -37.79 3.29 23.53
CA GLU A 443 -38.52 2.26 24.29
C GLU A 443 -37.64 1.05 24.61
N ASP A 444 -36.76 0.66 23.69
CA ASP A 444 -35.89 -0.52 23.82
C ASP A 444 -34.57 -0.24 24.56
N ALA A 445 -34.17 1.03 24.71
CA ALA A 445 -32.85 1.39 25.23
C ALA A 445 -32.68 1.01 26.72
N PRO A 446 -31.56 0.37 27.09
CA PRO A 446 -31.30 0.00 28.48
C PRO A 446 -31.05 1.25 29.33
N ALA A 447 -31.92 1.52 30.30
CA ALA A 447 -31.86 2.70 31.19
C ALA A 447 -30.51 2.93 31.91
N ALA A 448 -29.64 1.93 31.99
CA ALA A 448 -28.32 2.02 32.61
C ALA A 448 -27.20 2.52 31.67
N ASP A 449 -27.42 2.56 30.35
CA ASP A 449 -26.40 2.99 29.37
C ASP A 449 -26.47 4.51 29.17
N ALA A 450 -25.87 5.26 30.09
CA ALA A 450 -25.89 6.73 30.04
C ALA A 450 -25.26 7.31 28.76
N GLU A 451 -24.25 6.64 28.20
CA GLU A 451 -23.60 7.08 26.97
C GLU A 451 -24.53 6.93 25.76
N LEU A 452 -25.22 5.81 25.64
CA LEU A 452 -26.23 5.63 24.59
C LEU A 452 -27.34 6.68 24.68
N HIS A 453 -27.80 7.01 25.89
CA HIS A 453 -28.79 8.08 26.07
C HIS A 453 -28.26 9.43 25.60
N ALA A 454 -27.00 9.76 25.92
CA ALA A 454 -26.36 10.98 25.42
C ALA A 454 -26.23 10.99 23.89
N GLU A 455 -25.91 9.85 23.26
CA GLU A 455 -25.91 9.71 21.80
C GLU A 455 -27.31 9.89 21.20
N MET A 456 -28.33 9.34 21.85
CA MET A 456 -29.72 9.48 21.46
C MET A 456 -30.21 10.93 21.54
N GLU A 457 -29.77 11.67 22.55
CA GLU A 457 -30.08 13.10 22.68
C GLU A 457 -29.41 13.94 21.57
N ILE A 458 -28.14 13.65 21.26
CA ILE A 458 -27.45 14.28 20.12
C ILE A 458 -28.17 13.92 18.80
N MET A 459 -28.56 12.65 18.62
CA MET A 459 -29.29 12.20 17.44
C MET A 459 -30.65 12.90 17.31
N SER A 460 -31.35 13.10 18.42
CA SER A 460 -32.61 13.86 18.45
C SER A 460 -32.39 15.30 17.99
N GLY A 461 -31.28 15.93 18.39
CA GLY A 461 -30.88 17.25 17.90
C GLY A 461 -30.59 17.28 16.40
N LEU A 462 -29.94 16.23 15.87
CA LEU A 462 -29.74 16.05 14.42
C LEU A 462 -31.07 15.90 13.67
N LEU A 463 -31.99 15.08 14.17
CA LEU A 463 -33.30 14.89 13.55
C LEU A 463 -34.12 16.19 13.54
N ALA A 464 -34.15 16.91 14.67
CA ALA A 464 -34.77 18.23 14.77
C ALA A 464 -34.15 19.20 13.76
N ARG A 465 -32.83 19.13 13.57
CA ARG A 465 -32.12 19.96 12.60
C ARG A 465 -32.52 19.67 11.15
N TYR A 466 -32.65 18.39 10.77
CA TYR A 466 -33.09 17.98 9.42
C TYR A 466 -34.57 18.26 9.18
N GLY A 467 -35.40 18.20 10.23
CA GLY A 467 -36.83 18.53 10.17
C GLY A 467 -37.15 20.02 10.25
N ASP A 468 -36.15 20.87 10.47
CA ASP A 468 -36.33 22.29 10.79
C ASP A 468 -37.25 22.54 12.01
N GLU A 469 -37.27 21.59 12.94
CA GLU A 469 -38.05 21.62 14.18
C GLU A 469 -37.17 22.03 15.37
N ILE A 470 -36.49 23.17 15.24
CA ILE A 470 -35.57 23.65 16.27
C ILE A 470 -36.35 24.29 17.42
N ASP A 471 -36.27 23.68 18.61
CA ASP A 471 -36.91 24.18 19.82
C ASP A 471 -35.93 24.54 20.95
N GLU A 472 -36.41 25.39 21.85
CA GLU A 472 -35.66 25.87 23.03
C GLU A 472 -35.38 24.76 24.07
N ARG A 473 -36.15 23.68 24.05
CA ARG A 473 -35.97 22.56 24.99
C ARG A 473 -34.76 21.72 24.58
N GLN A 474 -34.67 21.39 23.31
CA GLN A 474 -33.59 20.62 22.69
C GLN A 474 -32.27 21.40 22.77
N LEU A 475 -32.30 22.72 22.55
CA LEU A 475 -31.14 23.59 22.76
C LEU A 475 -30.60 23.48 24.20
N ARG A 476 -31.45 23.69 25.21
CA ARG A 476 -31.04 23.60 26.62
C ARG A 476 -30.53 22.22 27.00
N MET A 477 -31.12 21.18 26.42
CA MET A 477 -30.68 19.81 26.65
C MET A 477 -29.27 19.58 26.08
N LEU A 478 -29.00 20.02 24.84
CA LEU A 478 -27.66 19.95 24.24
C LEU A 478 -26.62 20.79 25.01
N GLU A 479 -26.99 21.95 25.55
CA GLU A 479 -26.13 22.76 26.42
C GLU A 479 -25.76 21.98 27.71
N GLY A 480 -26.75 21.34 28.33
CA GLY A 480 -26.60 20.56 29.57
C GLY A 480 -25.76 19.29 29.41
N LEU A 481 -25.84 18.63 28.25
CA LEU A 481 -25.17 17.36 27.99
C LEU A 481 -23.63 17.41 28.14
N SER A 482 -23.04 18.61 28.03
CA SER A 482 -21.62 18.83 28.30
C SER A 482 -21.15 18.40 29.69
N GLN A 483 -22.05 18.41 30.68
CA GLN A 483 -21.75 18.03 32.07
C GLN A 483 -21.79 16.51 32.29
N GLU A 484 -22.48 15.79 31.40
CA GLU A 484 -22.70 14.34 31.50
C GLU A 484 -21.69 13.56 30.67
N LEU A 485 -21.12 14.17 29.63
CA LEU A 485 -20.16 13.53 28.74
C LEU A 485 -18.75 13.49 29.33
N PRO A 486 -18.04 12.35 29.23
CA PRO A 486 -16.63 12.30 29.58
C PRO A 486 -15.81 13.22 28.68
N VAL A 487 -14.87 13.97 29.28
CA VAL A 487 -14.05 14.99 28.59
C VAL A 487 -13.32 14.45 27.35
N HIS A 488 -12.98 13.15 27.36
CA HIS A 488 -12.25 12.49 26.27
C HIS A 488 -13.13 12.00 25.12
N HIS A 489 -14.46 12.11 25.19
CA HIS A 489 -15.37 11.72 24.10
C HIS A 489 -15.42 12.80 23.01
N HIS A 490 -14.27 13.07 22.39
CA HIS A 490 -14.10 14.17 21.45
C HIS A 490 -15.11 14.14 20.29
N ALA A 491 -15.48 12.96 19.78
CA ALA A 491 -16.46 12.83 18.71
C ALA A 491 -17.86 13.35 19.13
N MET A 492 -18.35 12.92 20.29
CA MET A 492 -19.65 13.38 20.81
C MET A 492 -19.64 14.87 21.14
N HIS A 493 -18.57 15.36 21.77
CA HIS A 493 -18.41 16.77 22.05
C HIS A 493 -18.42 17.63 20.78
N ALA A 494 -17.71 17.20 19.73
CA ALA A 494 -17.64 17.94 18.48
C ALA A 494 -19.01 18.00 17.78
N VAL A 495 -19.70 16.87 17.66
CA VAL A 495 -21.03 16.83 17.02
C VAL A 495 -22.05 17.64 17.83
N ARG A 496 -22.05 17.53 19.15
CA ARG A 496 -22.89 18.35 20.03
C ARG A 496 -22.63 19.85 19.83
N CYS A 497 -21.36 20.26 19.83
CA CYS A 497 -21.00 21.67 19.67
C CYS A 497 -21.32 22.20 18.25
N ASN A 498 -21.21 21.34 17.24
CA ASN A 498 -21.66 21.66 15.88
C ASN A 498 -23.18 21.91 15.84
N LEU A 499 -23.97 21.03 16.45
CA LEU A 499 -25.43 21.22 16.59
C LEU A 499 -25.77 22.50 17.34
N LEU A 500 -25.06 22.79 18.44
CA LEU A 500 -25.25 24.03 19.18
C LEU A 500 -25.00 25.26 18.29
N CYS A 501 -23.96 25.25 17.45
CA CYS A 501 -23.71 26.34 16.50
C CYS A 501 -24.90 26.53 15.55
N ALA A 502 -25.41 25.45 14.96
CA ALA A 502 -26.58 25.50 14.08
C ALA A 502 -27.84 26.02 14.81
N PHE A 503 -28.08 25.56 16.04
CA PHE A 503 -29.23 25.97 16.84
C PHE A 503 -29.13 27.43 17.29
N TYR A 504 -27.94 27.91 17.69
CA TYR A 504 -27.72 29.30 18.04
C TYR A 504 -27.94 30.22 16.85
N VAL A 505 -27.48 29.84 15.65
CA VAL A 505 -27.75 30.57 14.42
C VAL A 505 -29.26 30.64 14.16
N SER A 506 -29.96 29.51 14.22
CA SER A 506 -31.39 29.42 13.93
C SER A 506 -32.27 30.17 14.95
N THR A 507 -31.82 30.26 16.22
CA THR A 507 -32.52 30.95 17.31
C THR A 507 -32.08 32.41 17.50
N GLY A 508 -31.18 32.92 16.65
CA GLY A 508 -30.70 34.31 16.72
C GLY A 508 -29.69 34.61 17.83
N ARG A 509 -29.12 33.59 18.49
CA ARG A 509 -28.11 33.70 19.55
C ARG A 509 -26.68 33.68 18.98
N TYR A 510 -26.42 34.55 18.00
CA TYR A 510 -25.19 34.52 17.20
C TYR A 510 -23.88 34.58 18.02
N ASP A 511 -23.83 35.36 19.11
CA ASP A 511 -22.62 35.46 19.93
C ASP A 511 -22.26 34.15 20.64
N ALA A 512 -23.25 33.31 20.96
CA ALA A 512 -23.03 32.01 21.57
C ALA A 512 -22.46 30.97 20.58
N CYS A 513 -22.58 31.21 19.27
CA CYS A 513 -22.02 30.35 18.23
C CYS A 513 -20.48 30.30 18.27
N PHE A 514 -19.80 31.40 18.59
CA PHE A 514 -18.34 31.45 18.54
C PHE A 514 -17.66 30.55 19.59
N PRO A 515 -17.96 30.67 20.90
CA PRO A 515 -17.33 29.80 21.91
C PRO A 515 -17.64 28.32 21.69
N SER A 516 -18.86 27.98 21.24
CA SER A 516 -19.22 26.60 20.91
C SER A 516 -18.49 26.11 19.67
N GLY A 517 -18.32 26.96 18.66
CA GLY A 517 -17.57 26.64 17.46
C GLY A 517 -16.10 26.38 17.75
N ASP A 518 -15.47 27.20 18.59
CA ASP A 518 -14.07 27.02 18.98
C ASP A 518 -13.87 25.69 19.73
N GLN A 519 -14.81 25.32 20.60
CA GLN A 519 -14.82 23.99 21.23
C GLN A 519 -14.99 22.88 20.19
N ALA A 520 -15.92 23.02 19.24
CA ALA A 520 -16.13 22.03 18.18
C ALA A 520 -14.85 21.81 17.36
N ILE A 521 -14.19 22.88 16.92
CA ILE A 521 -12.92 22.82 16.16
C ILE A 521 -11.85 22.10 16.99
N ALA A 522 -11.70 22.45 18.27
CA ALA A 522 -10.72 21.79 19.15
C ALA A 522 -10.98 20.27 19.26
N HIS A 523 -12.24 19.86 19.43
CA HIS A 523 -12.59 18.45 19.50
C HIS A 523 -12.44 17.75 18.13
N PHE A 524 -12.89 18.34 17.02
CA PHE A 524 -12.71 17.79 15.67
C PHE A 524 -11.23 17.54 15.34
N ARG A 525 -10.34 18.47 15.70
CA ARG A 525 -8.90 18.31 15.56
C ARG A 525 -8.36 17.19 16.46
N ALA A 526 -8.84 17.10 17.70
CA ALA A 526 -8.39 16.09 18.65
C ALA A 526 -8.70 14.64 18.23
N PHE A 527 -9.82 14.38 17.55
CA PHE A 527 -10.11 13.04 17.00
C PHE A 527 -9.87 12.91 15.49
N GLY A 528 -9.33 13.94 14.83
CA GLY A 528 -8.82 13.86 13.46
C GLY A 528 -9.86 14.02 12.33
N SER A 529 -11.00 14.68 12.57
CA SER A 529 -12.01 14.91 11.51
C SER A 529 -11.96 16.35 10.98
N VAL A 530 -11.25 16.53 9.86
CA VAL A 530 -11.24 17.81 9.13
C VAL A 530 -12.61 18.11 8.52
N PHE A 531 -13.35 17.07 8.12
CA PHE A 531 -14.69 17.20 7.54
C PHE A 531 -15.64 17.95 8.47
N GLY A 532 -15.65 17.60 9.77
CA GLY A 532 -16.49 18.26 10.77
C GLY A 532 -16.05 19.69 11.08
N GLU A 533 -14.74 19.95 11.07
CA GLU A 533 -14.17 21.29 11.31
C GLU A 533 -14.72 22.34 10.32
N VAL A 534 -14.84 21.96 9.05
CA VAL A 534 -15.26 22.88 7.97
C VAL A 534 -16.66 23.46 8.20
N PHE A 535 -17.61 22.68 8.73
CA PHE A 535 -18.96 23.17 9.02
C PHE A 535 -18.98 24.30 10.04
N ILE A 536 -18.04 24.31 10.98
CA ILE A 536 -18.00 25.31 12.03
C ILE A 536 -17.69 26.69 11.46
N TYR A 537 -16.77 26.77 10.49
CA TYR A 537 -16.49 28.02 9.79
C TYR A 537 -17.73 28.55 9.07
N PHE A 538 -18.56 27.67 8.51
CA PHE A 538 -19.81 28.07 7.86
C PHE A 538 -20.85 28.57 8.88
N HIS A 539 -21.04 27.90 10.01
CA HIS A 539 -21.95 28.38 11.05
C HIS A 539 -21.52 29.72 11.64
N GLN A 540 -20.24 29.87 12.01
CA GLN A 540 -19.70 31.13 12.54
C GLN A 540 -19.73 32.26 11.48
N GLY A 541 -19.43 31.92 10.22
CA GLY A 541 -19.50 32.88 9.10
C GLY A 541 -20.92 33.38 8.88
N TYR A 542 -21.91 32.49 8.90
CA TYR A 542 -23.31 32.87 8.77
C TYR A 542 -23.79 33.71 9.96
N ALA A 543 -23.37 33.38 11.19
CA ALA A 543 -23.60 34.23 12.36
C ALA A 543 -23.04 35.66 12.17
N CYS A 544 -21.86 35.81 11.57
CA CYS A 544 -21.30 37.11 11.20
C CYS A 544 -22.16 37.85 10.15
N VAL A 545 -22.70 37.15 9.14
CA VAL A 545 -23.61 37.76 8.14
C VAL A 545 -24.82 38.36 8.83
N GLN A 546 -25.48 37.60 9.72
CA GLN A 546 -26.66 38.06 10.46
C GLN A 546 -26.37 39.26 11.38
N GLN A 547 -25.12 39.44 11.79
CA GLN A 547 -24.64 40.60 12.56
C GLN A 547 -24.10 41.74 11.68
N ALA A 548 -24.26 41.67 10.36
CA ALA A 548 -23.70 42.61 9.37
C ALA A 548 -22.16 42.74 9.40
N ARG A 549 -21.45 41.73 9.92
CA ARG A 549 -19.98 41.64 9.98
C ARG A 549 -19.43 40.95 8.73
N LEU A 550 -19.70 41.53 7.56
CA LEU A 550 -19.43 40.89 6.26
C LEU A 550 -17.95 40.58 5.98
N ARG A 551 -17.00 41.33 6.57
CA ARG A 551 -15.56 41.05 6.42
C ARG A 551 -15.15 39.82 7.22
N ASP A 552 -15.68 39.68 8.43
CA ASP A 552 -15.40 38.52 9.29
C ASP A 552 -16.07 37.26 8.70
N ALA A 553 -17.27 37.41 8.15
CA ALA A 553 -17.97 36.35 7.43
C ALA A 553 -17.16 35.85 6.21
N GLU A 554 -16.68 36.76 5.35
CA GLU A 554 -15.84 36.41 4.20
C GLU A 554 -14.60 35.62 4.61
N ALA A 555 -13.91 36.05 5.68
CA ALA A 555 -12.71 35.39 6.17
C ALA A 555 -12.99 33.95 6.66
N LEU A 556 -14.09 33.75 7.39
CA LEU A 556 -14.50 32.43 7.86
C LEU A 556 -14.93 31.52 6.70
N PHE A 557 -15.73 32.02 5.76
CA PHE A 557 -16.14 31.24 4.60
C PHE A 557 -14.96 30.86 3.69
N LEU A 558 -13.99 31.75 3.48
CA LEU A 558 -12.75 31.43 2.77
C LEU A 558 -11.95 30.35 3.49
N ALA A 559 -11.79 30.45 4.82
CA ALA A 559 -11.07 29.43 5.59
C ALA A 559 -11.72 28.03 5.43
N GLY A 560 -13.05 27.95 5.50
CA GLY A 560 -13.78 26.70 5.26
C GLY A 560 -13.67 26.21 3.81
N TYR A 561 -13.84 27.10 2.84
CA TYR A 561 -13.78 26.79 1.40
C TYR A 561 -12.39 26.31 0.96
N ASP A 562 -11.33 27.03 1.34
CA ASP A 562 -9.95 26.68 0.99
C ASP A 562 -9.56 25.34 1.63
N THR A 563 -9.93 25.13 2.90
CA THR A 563 -9.74 23.82 3.56
C THR A 563 -10.45 22.70 2.80
N ALA A 564 -11.68 22.95 2.33
CA ALA A 564 -12.43 21.96 1.56
C ALA A 564 -11.78 21.65 0.20
N LEU A 565 -11.30 22.68 -0.51
CA LEU A 565 -10.57 22.51 -1.77
C LEU A 565 -9.29 21.71 -1.59
N GLU A 566 -8.49 22.04 -0.59
CA GLU A 566 -7.20 21.38 -0.34
C GLU A 566 -7.37 19.92 0.09
N ARG A 567 -8.40 19.62 0.89
CA ARG A 567 -8.57 18.31 1.54
C ARG A 567 -9.49 17.36 0.79
N PHE A 568 -10.51 17.89 0.12
CA PHE A 568 -11.56 17.10 -0.53
C PHE A 568 -11.71 17.41 -2.02
N GLY A 569 -11.04 18.44 -2.53
CA GLY A 569 -11.06 18.83 -3.94
C GLY A 569 -12.23 19.75 -4.30
N ALA A 570 -12.16 20.28 -5.52
CA ALA A 570 -13.09 21.28 -6.04
C ALA A 570 -14.52 20.76 -6.29
N THR A 571 -14.68 19.45 -6.42
CA THR A 571 -15.97 18.79 -6.68
C THR A 571 -16.59 18.20 -5.41
N SER A 572 -16.18 18.68 -4.22
CA SER A 572 -16.70 18.19 -2.95
C SER A 572 -17.92 18.99 -2.48
N ASP A 573 -18.82 18.33 -1.73
CA ASP A 573 -20.02 18.95 -1.15
C ASP A 573 -19.67 20.18 -0.31
N LEU A 574 -18.60 20.07 0.48
CA LEU A 574 -18.11 21.16 1.34
C LEU A 574 -17.61 22.37 0.56
N ALA A 575 -16.91 22.15 -0.57
CA ALA A 575 -16.47 23.25 -1.42
C ALA A 575 -17.68 23.95 -2.05
N ALA A 576 -18.68 23.21 -2.50
CA ALA A 576 -19.90 23.78 -3.06
C ALA A 576 -20.68 24.62 -2.01
N ILE A 577 -20.85 24.11 -0.79
CA ILE A 577 -21.48 24.84 0.32
C ILE A 577 -20.71 26.14 0.64
N GLY A 578 -19.37 26.06 0.74
CA GLY A 578 -18.53 27.25 0.96
C GLY A 578 -18.68 28.28 -0.17
N GLY A 579 -18.79 27.81 -1.42
CA GLY A 579 -19.06 28.66 -2.58
C GLY A 579 -20.39 29.41 -2.49
N VAL A 580 -21.47 28.75 -2.05
CA VAL A 580 -22.78 29.40 -1.82
C VAL A 580 -22.65 30.52 -0.78
N PHE A 581 -22.01 30.27 0.36
CA PHE A 581 -21.84 31.30 1.39
C PHE A 581 -20.92 32.46 0.95
N LEU A 582 -19.88 32.19 0.15
CA LEU A 582 -19.08 33.25 -0.46
C LEU A 582 -19.91 34.07 -1.46
N ALA A 583 -20.79 33.43 -2.23
CA ALA A 583 -21.70 34.12 -3.12
C ALA A 583 -22.64 35.06 -2.35
N LEU A 584 -23.22 34.61 -1.23
CA LEU A 584 -24.04 35.42 -0.33
C LEU A 584 -23.29 36.67 0.14
N VAL A 585 -22.06 36.53 0.65
CA VAL A 585 -21.29 37.69 1.14
C VAL A 585 -20.93 38.66 0.02
N HIS A 586 -20.58 38.16 -1.16
CA HIS A 586 -20.31 39.02 -2.31
C HIS A 586 -21.58 39.72 -2.81
N HIS A 587 -22.74 39.07 -2.73
CA HIS A 587 -24.03 39.67 -3.04
C HIS A 587 -24.34 40.84 -2.09
N GLU A 588 -24.26 40.62 -0.78
CA GLU A 588 -24.47 41.65 0.26
C GLU A 588 -23.51 42.85 0.12
N ARG A 589 -22.33 42.64 -0.48
CA ARG A 589 -21.35 43.70 -0.77
C ARG A 589 -21.54 44.37 -2.13
N ASN A 590 -22.63 44.10 -2.85
CA ASN A 590 -22.91 44.59 -4.19
C ASN A 590 -21.84 44.18 -5.23
N GLN A 591 -21.29 42.97 -5.11
CA GLN A 591 -20.28 42.40 -6.01
C GLN A 591 -20.86 41.27 -6.87
N ALA A 592 -21.93 41.58 -7.61
CA ALA A 592 -22.73 40.58 -8.35
C ALA A 592 -21.91 39.64 -9.25
N ALA A 593 -20.91 40.16 -9.98
CA ALA A 593 -20.09 39.33 -10.87
C ALA A 593 -19.24 38.28 -10.11
N ARG A 594 -18.79 38.60 -8.89
CA ARG A 594 -18.07 37.64 -8.04
C ARG A 594 -19.01 36.63 -7.42
N ALA A 595 -20.17 37.09 -6.95
CA ALA A 595 -21.21 36.22 -6.41
C ALA A 595 -21.65 35.16 -7.45
N GLN A 596 -21.94 35.60 -8.68
CA GLN A 596 -22.34 34.71 -9.76
C GLN A 596 -21.30 33.63 -10.05
N LYS A 597 -20.00 33.96 -10.05
CA LYS A 597 -18.93 33.00 -10.32
C LYS A 597 -18.90 31.85 -9.31
N PHE A 598 -19.07 32.16 -8.01
CA PHE A 598 -19.11 31.14 -6.97
C PHE A 598 -20.40 30.31 -7.04
N LEU A 599 -21.53 30.96 -7.29
CA LEU A 599 -22.83 30.30 -7.41
C LEU A 599 -22.87 29.34 -8.60
N ASP A 600 -22.42 29.77 -9.79
CA ASP A 600 -22.38 28.93 -11.01
C ASP A 600 -21.54 27.66 -10.80
N ALA A 601 -20.45 27.76 -10.04
CA ALA A 601 -19.58 26.62 -9.75
C ALA A 601 -20.17 25.66 -8.70
N SER A 602 -21.15 26.11 -7.91
CA SER A 602 -21.62 25.41 -6.71
C SER A 602 -23.05 24.88 -6.85
N LEU A 603 -23.91 25.56 -7.62
CA LEU A 603 -25.36 25.32 -7.65
C LEU A 603 -25.72 23.90 -8.10
N GLU A 604 -25.15 23.42 -9.21
CA GLU A 604 -25.41 22.05 -9.71
C GLU A 604 -25.06 20.97 -8.68
N HIS A 605 -24.06 21.26 -7.84
CA HIS A 605 -23.60 20.32 -6.82
C HIS A 605 -24.50 20.36 -5.60
N VAL A 606 -24.83 21.54 -5.07
CA VAL A 606 -25.71 21.69 -3.89
C VAL A 606 -27.13 21.16 -4.17
N GLU A 607 -27.62 21.24 -5.41
CA GLU A 607 -28.93 20.66 -5.79
C GLU A 607 -28.98 19.12 -5.72
N ARG A 608 -27.83 18.44 -5.71
CA ARG A 608 -27.74 16.97 -5.80
C ARG A 608 -27.31 16.30 -4.49
N PHE A 609 -26.84 17.07 -3.52
CA PHE A 609 -26.22 16.56 -2.30
C PHE A 609 -26.81 17.21 -1.05
N ASP A 610 -26.31 16.76 0.10
CA ASP A 610 -26.83 17.13 1.42
C ASP A 610 -26.63 18.62 1.73
N GLY A 611 -27.63 19.24 2.36
CA GLY A 611 -27.67 20.66 2.66
C GLY A 611 -28.74 20.99 3.69
N TRP A 612 -28.64 22.16 4.31
CA TRP A 612 -29.57 22.60 5.37
C TRP A 612 -30.16 23.97 5.06
N LEU A 613 -31.16 24.39 5.85
CA LEU A 613 -31.97 25.59 5.59
C LEU A 613 -31.15 26.83 5.18
N GLU A 614 -30.11 27.18 5.93
CA GLU A 614 -29.27 28.37 5.70
C GLU A 614 -28.51 28.31 4.38
N VAL A 615 -28.16 27.11 3.89
CA VAL A 615 -27.54 26.95 2.56
C VAL A 615 -28.56 27.23 1.46
N TYR A 616 -29.81 26.78 1.63
CA TYR A 616 -30.88 27.04 0.67
C TYR A 616 -31.45 28.46 0.75
N ALA A 617 -31.34 29.11 1.92
CA ALA A 617 -31.76 30.49 2.13
C ALA A 617 -30.74 31.52 1.63
N ALA A 618 -29.45 31.16 1.64
CA ALA A 618 -28.34 31.92 1.08
C ALA A 618 -28.36 31.91 -0.46
#